data_AF-A0A1C5S9S5-F1
#
_entry.id   AF-A0A1C5S9S5-F1
#
_cell.length_a   1.000
_cell.length_b   1.000
_cell.length_c   1.000
_cell.angle_alpha   90.00
_cell.angle_beta   90.00
_cell.angle_gamma   90.00
#
_symmetry.space_group_name_H-M   'P 1'
#
loop_
_entity.id
_entity.type
_entity.pdbx_description
1 polymer ?
#
loop_
_entity_poly.entity_id
_entity_poly.type
_entity_poly.pdbx_seq_one_letter_code
_entity_poly.pdbx_strand_id
1 'polypeptide(L)'
;MFANTWHYVDKQNVFFTLFLGYLAFCALEYFWETPWMQLFSLLALLGISILLHADYGWRGFIFLVLMYLLRNEKVSQAIVGSCWLSYEWKACFAFISINMYNGKRGFIRGKAAKYFFYLFYPVHITILVIIRNLFFL
;
A
#
# COMPACT_ATOMS: atom_id res chain seq x y z
N MET A 1 -10.89 -13.68 1.80
CA MET A 1 -11.50 -15.02 1.84
C MET A 1 -10.36 -16.01 1.85
N PHE A 2 -10.18 -16.78 2.93
CA PHE A 2 -9.14 -17.81 2.98
C PHE A 2 -9.58 -18.94 2.06
N ALA A 3 -9.11 -18.92 0.81
CA ALA A 3 -9.25 -20.07 -0.05
C ALA A 3 -8.51 -21.23 0.63
N ASN A 4 -9.10 -22.42 0.65
CA ASN A 4 -8.45 -23.63 1.16
C ASN A 4 -7.34 -24.10 0.19
N THR A 5 -6.58 -23.17 -0.38
CA THR A 5 -5.53 -23.40 -1.38
C THR A 5 -4.29 -22.60 -0.99
N TRP A 6 -3.13 -23.23 -1.08
CA TRP A 6 -1.84 -22.61 -0.78
C TRP A 6 -1.44 -21.54 -1.80
N HIS A 7 -1.94 -21.69 -3.04
CA HIS A 7 -1.79 -20.72 -4.10
C HIS A 7 -3.16 -20.11 -4.41
N TYR A 8 -3.23 -18.78 -4.30
CA TYR A 8 -4.37 -17.99 -4.71
C TYR A 8 -3.92 -17.11 -5.88
N VAL A 9 -4.33 -17.48 -7.10
CA VAL A 9 -3.84 -16.84 -8.32
C VAL A 9 -4.43 -15.43 -8.49
N ASP A 10 -5.64 -15.21 -7.97
CA ASP A 10 -6.38 -13.95 -8.22
C ASP A 10 -5.86 -12.75 -7.42
N LYS A 11 -5.10 -12.97 -6.35
CA LYS A 11 -4.56 -11.89 -5.50
C LYS A 11 -3.18 -12.22 -4.95
N GLN A 12 -2.23 -11.33 -5.20
CA GLN A 12 -0.90 -11.35 -4.59
C GLN A 12 -0.85 -10.56 -3.28
N ASN A 13 0.25 -10.70 -2.55
CA ASN A 13 0.48 -10.01 -1.29
C ASN A 13 0.49 -8.47 -1.45
N VAL A 14 -0.07 -7.75 -0.46
CA VAL A 14 -0.01 -6.27 -0.32
C VAL A 14 1.39 -5.69 -0.56
N PHE A 15 2.45 -6.40 -0.15
CA PHE A 15 3.82 -5.95 -0.33
C PHE A 15 4.20 -5.70 -1.80
N PHE A 16 3.59 -6.38 -2.76
CA PHE A 16 3.82 -6.11 -4.19
C PHE A 16 3.32 -4.72 -4.59
N THR A 17 2.10 -4.35 -4.17
CA THR A 17 1.57 -2.99 -4.43
C THR A 17 2.44 -1.94 -3.77
N LEU A 18 2.89 -2.16 -2.53
CA LEU A 18 3.77 -1.23 -1.81
C LEU A 18 5.13 -1.10 -2.49
N PHE A 19 5.71 -2.20 -2.94
CA PHE A 19 7.00 -2.20 -3.65
C PHE A 19 6.92 -1.44 -4.97
N LEU A 20 5.90 -1.70 -5.78
CA LEU A 20 5.68 -0.97 -7.04
C LEU A 20 5.41 0.52 -6.79
N GLY A 21 4.65 0.86 -5.75
CA GLY A 21 4.47 2.25 -5.35
C GLY A 21 5.77 2.93 -4.93
N TYR A 22 6.64 2.24 -4.20
CA TYR A 22 7.97 2.75 -3.87
C TYR A 22 8.83 2.98 -5.12
N LEU A 23 8.85 2.04 -6.07
CA LEU A 23 9.53 2.23 -7.36
C LEU A 23 8.95 3.41 -8.14
N ALA A 24 7.63 3.61 -8.07
CA ALA A 24 6.98 4.77 -8.67
C ALA A 24 7.47 6.08 -8.04
N PHE A 25 7.63 6.15 -6.72
CA PHE A 25 8.21 7.31 -6.05
C PHE A 25 9.65 7.59 -6.51
N CYS A 26 10.48 6.54 -6.62
CA CYS A 26 11.82 6.69 -7.14
C CYS A 26 11.84 7.19 -8.59
N ALA A 27 10.95 6.67 -9.44
CA ALA A 27 10.85 7.09 -10.84
C ALA A 27 10.35 8.55 -10.97
N LEU A 28 9.38 8.94 -10.15
CA LEU A 28 8.88 10.32 -10.05
C LEU A 28 10.00 11.29 -9.69
N GLU A 29 10.85 10.95 -8.72
CA GLU A 29 11.97 11.79 -8.31
C GLU A 29 13.10 11.79 -9.35
N TYR A 30 13.39 10.65 -9.97
CA TYR A 30 14.49 10.52 -10.93
C TYR A 30 14.22 11.25 -12.25
N PHE A 31 12.97 11.19 -12.76
CA PHE A 31 12.58 11.80 -14.03
C PHE A 31 11.85 13.15 -13.84
N TRP A 32 12.14 13.88 -12.77
CA TRP A 32 11.44 15.13 -12.43
C TRP A 32 11.47 16.18 -13.56
N GLU A 33 12.58 16.26 -14.30
CA GLU A 33 12.78 17.20 -15.41
C GLU A 33 12.18 16.70 -16.75
N THR A 34 11.79 15.43 -16.83
CA THR A 34 11.34 14.78 -18.08
C THR A 34 9.95 14.16 -17.90
N PRO A 35 8.87 14.97 -18.01
CA PRO A 35 7.50 14.53 -17.69
C PRO A 35 7.03 13.35 -18.55
N TRP A 36 7.51 13.22 -19.79
CA TRP A 36 7.21 12.09 -20.65
C TRP A 36 7.80 10.76 -20.14
N MET A 37 9.04 10.77 -19.64
CA MET A 37 9.67 9.59 -19.04
C MET A 37 9.00 9.24 -17.71
N GLN A 38 8.64 10.26 -16.93
CA GLN A 38 7.86 10.10 -15.71
C GLN A 38 6.52 9.40 -15.99
N LEU A 39 5.74 9.90 -16.95
CA LEU A 39 4.47 9.29 -17.35
C LEU A 39 4.66 7.84 -17.86
N PHE A 40 5.65 7.63 -18.74
CA PHE A 40 5.94 6.30 -19.27
C PHE A 40 6.32 5.31 -18.16
N SER A 41 7.17 5.71 -17.22
CA SER A 41 7.58 4.88 -16.09
C SER A 41 6.41 4.51 -15.18
N LEU A 42 5.51 5.47 -14.91
CA LEU A 42 4.29 5.22 -14.13
C LEU A 42 3.33 4.26 -14.83
N LEU A 43 3.14 4.42 -16.15
CA LEU A 43 2.28 3.53 -16.94
C LEU A 43 2.87 2.12 -17.02
N ALA A 44 4.19 1.99 -17.17
CA ALA A 44 4.88 0.71 -17.16
C ALA A 44 4.72 0.00 -15.80
N LEU A 45 4.94 0.71 -14.69
CA LEU A 45 4.77 0.16 -13.34
C LEU A 45 3.30 -0.19 -13.03
N LEU A 46 2.35 0.60 -13.52
CA LEU A 46 0.93 0.30 -13.44
C LEU A 46 0.59 -0.99 -14.21
N GLY A 47 1.11 -1.14 -15.42
CA GLY A 47 0.94 -2.36 -16.23
C GLY A 47 1.49 -3.59 -15.51
N ILE A 48 2.68 -3.48 -14.91
CA ILE A 48 3.28 -4.53 -14.07
C ILE A 48 2.38 -4.84 -12.86
N SER A 49 1.82 -3.82 -12.20
CA SER A 49 0.93 -4.02 -11.05
C SER A 49 -0.34 -4.79 -11.41
N ILE A 50 -0.86 -4.60 -12.63
CA ILE A 50 -2.03 -5.32 -13.13
C ILE A 50 -1.64 -6.76 -13.51
N LEU A 51 -0.54 -6.93 -14.23
CA LEU A 51 -0.04 -8.25 -14.65
C LEU A 51 0.28 -9.15 -13.45
N LEU A 52 0.83 -8.58 -12.39
CA LEU A 52 1.14 -9.31 -11.15
C LEU A 52 -0.09 -9.55 -10.28
N HIS A 53 -1.30 -9.07 -10.63
CA HIS A 53 -2.48 -9.17 -9.77
C HIS A 53 -2.19 -8.72 -8.33
N ALA A 54 -1.47 -7.59 -8.17
CA ALA A 54 -1.16 -7.06 -6.86
C ALA A 54 -2.46 -6.79 -6.06
N ASP A 55 -2.46 -6.96 -4.74
CA ASP A 55 -3.69 -7.07 -3.92
C ASP A 55 -4.73 -5.97 -4.17
N TYR A 56 -4.26 -4.72 -4.32
CA TYR A 56 -5.11 -3.55 -4.59
C TYR A 56 -5.10 -3.12 -6.08
N GLY A 57 -4.39 -3.85 -6.93
CA GLY A 57 -4.26 -3.64 -8.36
C GLY A 57 -3.95 -2.18 -8.73
N TRP A 58 -4.63 -1.70 -9.78
CA TRP A 58 -4.51 -0.33 -10.26
C TRP A 58 -4.98 0.71 -9.23
N ARG A 59 -6.02 0.40 -8.43
CA ARG A 59 -6.60 1.35 -7.47
C ARG A 59 -5.61 1.71 -6.37
N GLY A 60 -4.93 0.71 -5.81
CA GLY A 60 -3.92 0.93 -4.78
C GLY A 60 -2.69 1.64 -5.32
N PHE A 61 -2.22 1.25 -6.51
CA PHE A 61 -1.07 1.90 -7.14
C PHE A 61 -1.32 3.40 -7.40
N ILE A 62 -2.45 3.74 -8.04
CA ILE A 62 -2.81 5.14 -8.29
C ILE A 62 -2.98 5.90 -6.98
N PHE A 63 -3.61 5.29 -5.97
CA PHE A 63 -3.74 5.91 -4.65
C PHE A 63 -2.40 6.29 -4.03
N LEU A 64 -1.40 5.39 -4.06
CA LEU A 64 -0.06 5.68 -3.56
C LEU A 64 0.58 6.86 -4.29
N VAL A 65 0.48 6.90 -5.62
CA VAL A 65 1.00 7.99 -6.45
C VAL A 65 0.31 9.31 -6.11
N LEU A 66 -1.02 9.33 -6.01
CA LEU A 66 -1.79 10.53 -5.63
C LEU A 66 -1.38 11.05 -4.25
N MET A 67 -1.26 10.15 -3.26
CA MET A 67 -0.83 10.52 -1.92
C MET A 67 0.58 11.12 -1.91
N TYR A 68 1.48 10.60 -2.72
CA TYR A 68 2.85 11.10 -2.83
C TYR A 68 2.94 12.46 -3.54
N LEU A 69 2.15 12.67 -4.60
CA LEU A 69 2.10 13.96 -5.32
C LEU A 69 1.49 15.07 -4.45
N LEU A 70 0.45 14.73 -3.68
CA LEU A 70 -0.24 15.68 -2.79
C LEU A 70 0.41 15.81 -1.40
N ARG A 71 1.58 15.20 -1.18
CA ARG A 71 2.19 15.10 0.18
C ARG A 71 2.46 16.45 0.86
N ASN A 72 2.66 17.51 0.08
CA ASN A 72 2.92 18.85 0.61
C ASN A 72 1.61 19.59 0.96
N GLU A 73 0.51 19.26 0.28
CA GLU A 73 -0.80 19.90 0.42
C GLU A 73 -1.75 19.02 1.22
N LYS A 74 -1.59 19.01 2.56
CA LYS A 74 -2.33 18.12 3.49
C LYS A 74 -3.85 18.15 3.31
N VAL A 75 -4.42 19.33 3.03
CA VAL A 75 -5.87 19.50 2.82
C VAL A 75 -6.30 18.80 1.54
N SER A 76 -5.61 19.06 0.43
CA SER A 76 -5.87 18.42 -0.86
C SER A 76 -5.65 16.91 -0.79
N GLN A 77 -4.60 16.46 -0.10
CA GLN A 77 -4.34 15.04 0.15
C GLN A 77 -5.52 14.38 0.89
N ALA A 78 -6.03 15.01 1.95
CA ALA A 78 -7.15 14.47 2.71
C ALA A 78 -8.45 14.44 1.89
N ILE A 79 -8.75 15.48 1.12
CA ILE A 79 -9.96 15.54 0.28
C ILE A 79 -9.90 14.49 -0.82
N VAL A 80 -8.86 14.52 -1.66
CA VAL A 80 -8.71 13.59 -2.78
C VAL A 80 -8.63 12.16 -2.27
N GLY A 81 -7.88 11.94 -1.18
CA GLY A 81 -7.75 10.63 -0.58
C GLY A 81 -9.06 10.11 0.01
N SER A 82 -9.86 10.95 0.66
CA SER A 82 -11.17 10.56 1.20
C SER A 82 -12.17 10.26 0.09
N CYS A 83 -12.17 11.05 -1.00
CA CYS A 83 -12.98 10.77 -2.18
C CYS A 83 -12.60 9.43 -2.82
N TRP A 84 -11.29 9.15 -2.94
CA TRP A 84 -10.80 7.88 -3.49
C TRP A 84 -11.18 6.68 -2.61
N LEU A 85 -11.14 6.85 -1.28
CA LEU A 85 -11.49 5.83 -0.30
C LEU A 85 -12.97 5.83 0.11
N SER A 86 -13.84 6.51 -0.64
CA SER A 86 -15.28 6.63 -0.31
C SER A 86 -16.00 5.28 -0.17
N TYR A 87 -15.51 4.23 -0.85
CA TYR A 87 -16.02 2.87 -0.71
C TYR A 87 -15.77 2.25 0.68
N GLU A 88 -14.78 2.75 1.41
CA GLU A 88 -14.45 2.38 2.79
C GLU A 88 -14.45 3.64 3.66
N TRP A 89 -15.63 4.21 3.92
CA TRP A 89 -15.79 5.50 4.61
C TRP A 89 -15.03 5.61 5.94
N LYS A 90 -14.80 4.49 6.65
CA LYS A 90 -14.02 4.44 7.89
C LYS A 90 -12.54 4.77 7.66
N ALA A 91 -12.00 4.47 6.48
CA ALA A 91 -10.63 4.78 6.11
C ALA A 91 -10.38 6.29 6.03
N CYS A 92 -11.41 7.11 5.81
CA CYS A 92 -11.29 8.57 5.80
C CYS A 92 -10.78 9.12 7.15
N PHE A 93 -11.06 8.45 8.28
CA PHE A 93 -10.54 8.88 9.58
C PHE A 93 -9.01 8.75 9.69
N ALA A 94 -8.37 7.97 8.81
CA ALA A 94 -6.91 7.87 8.78
C ALA A 94 -6.25 9.23 8.45
N PHE A 95 -6.91 10.08 7.66
CA PHE A 95 -6.37 11.39 7.29
C PHE A 95 -6.21 12.34 8.49
N ILE A 96 -6.98 12.15 9.55
CA ILE A 96 -6.79 12.91 10.81
C ILE A 96 -5.40 12.60 11.37
N SER A 97 -5.07 11.31 11.51
CA SER A 97 -3.79 10.86 12.04
C SER A 97 -2.62 11.22 11.11
N ILE A 98 -2.81 11.11 9.79
CA ILE A 98 -1.80 11.47 8.79
C ILE A 98 -1.50 12.99 8.87
N ASN A 99 -2.52 13.83 8.98
CA ASN A 99 -2.33 15.28 9.02
C ASN A 99 -1.68 15.76 10.32
N MET A 100 -1.96 15.08 11.44
CA MET A 100 -1.32 15.30 12.74
C MET A 100 0.11 14.76 12.84
N TYR A 101 0.58 14.01 11.83
CA TYR A 101 1.93 13.46 11.83
C TYR A 101 2.99 14.57 11.76
N ASN A 102 3.98 14.47 12.64
CA ASN A 102 5.03 15.46 12.83
C ASN A 102 6.26 15.25 11.92
N GLY A 103 6.21 14.28 11.00
CA GLY A 103 7.32 13.95 10.09
C GLY A 103 8.48 13.19 10.74
N LYS A 104 8.50 13.03 12.07
CA LYS A 104 9.58 12.36 12.79
C LYS A 104 9.33 10.86 12.86
N ARG A 105 10.38 10.08 12.60
CA ARG A 105 10.35 8.63 12.77
C ARG A 105 9.90 8.27 14.20
N GLY A 106 8.95 7.34 14.29
CA GLY A 106 8.36 6.90 15.56
C GLY A 106 9.31 6.14 16.49
N PHE A 107 8.74 5.54 17.54
CA PHE A 107 9.46 4.91 18.65
C PHE A 107 10.29 3.66 18.26
N ILE A 108 10.00 3.04 17.12
CA ILE A 108 10.67 1.81 16.66
C ILE A 108 12.04 2.17 16.04
N ARG A 109 13.09 2.13 16.86
CA ARG A 109 14.48 2.43 16.46
C ARG A 109 15.37 1.18 16.34
N GLY A 110 15.08 0.10 17.06
CA GLY A 110 15.88 -1.13 17.07
C GLY A 110 15.61 -2.06 15.88
N LYS A 111 16.66 -2.77 15.40
CA LYS A 111 16.54 -3.78 14.33
C LYS A 111 15.55 -4.90 14.72
N ALA A 112 15.62 -5.40 15.95
CA ALA A 112 14.74 -6.46 16.44
C ALA A 112 13.26 -6.07 16.39
N ALA A 113 12.91 -4.90 16.94
CA ALA A 113 11.54 -4.40 16.91
C ALA A 113 11.04 -4.18 15.47
N LYS A 114 11.87 -3.66 14.56
CA LYS A 114 11.52 -3.52 13.14
C LYS A 114 11.10 -4.87 12.53
N TYR A 115 11.94 -5.89 12.66
CA TYR A 115 11.65 -7.20 12.06
C TYR A 115 10.48 -7.92 12.72
N PHE A 116 10.25 -7.72 14.02
CA PHE A 116 9.05 -8.22 14.69
C PHE A 116 7.76 -7.72 14.02
N PHE A 117 7.67 -6.42 13.73
CA PHE A 117 6.49 -5.86 13.04
C PHE A 117 6.35 -6.34 11.59
N TYR A 118 7.46 -6.62 10.89
CA TYR A 118 7.38 -7.26 9.56
C TYR A 118 6.86 -8.70 9.65
N LEU A 119 7.32 -9.46 10.65
CA LEU A 119 6.88 -10.84 10.88
C LEU A 119 5.43 -10.92 11.35
N PHE A 120 4.91 -9.87 11.99
CA PHE A 120 3.52 -9.81 12.43
C PHE A 120 2.55 -10.12 11.29
N TYR A 121 2.79 -9.60 10.08
CA TYR A 121 1.91 -9.80 8.92
C TYR A 121 1.68 -11.28 8.55
N PRO A 122 2.71 -12.08 8.21
CA PRO A 122 2.50 -13.50 7.93
C PRO A 122 1.99 -14.28 9.15
N VAL A 123 2.47 -13.96 10.37
CA VAL A 123 2.13 -14.73 11.58
C VAL A 123 0.65 -14.62 11.95
N HIS A 124 0.07 -13.43 11.98
CA HIS A 124 -1.35 -13.30 12.36
C HIS A 124 -2.27 -13.96 11.34
N ILE A 125 -1.92 -13.95 10.05
CA ILE A 125 -2.63 -14.68 9.00
C ILE A 125 -2.56 -16.19 9.25
N THR A 126 -1.37 -16.74 9.53
CA THR A 126 -1.20 -18.16 9.86
C THR A 126 -2.01 -18.56 11.09
N ILE A 127 -2.02 -17.74 12.15
CA ILE A 127 -2.81 -17.97 13.36
C ILE A 127 -4.31 -18.00 13.01
N LEU A 128 -4.81 -17.06 12.23
CA LEU A 128 -6.22 -17.04 11.81
C LEU A 128 -6.61 -18.29 11.01
N VAL A 129 -5.72 -18.78 10.15
CA VAL A 129 -5.94 -20.03 9.40
C VAL A 129 -5.97 -21.23 10.35
N ILE A 130 -5.05 -21.33 11.31
CA ILE A 130 -5.03 -22.41 12.31
C ILE A 130 -6.32 -22.39 13.14
N ILE A 131 -6.73 -21.23 13.65
CA ILE A 131 -7.97 -21.08 14.44
C ILE A 131 -9.18 -21.50 13.60
N ARG A 132 -9.27 -21.04 12.34
CA ARG A 132 -10.36 -21.46 11.45
C ARG A 132 -10.39 -22.98 11.28
N ASN A 133 -9.26 -23.61 10.97
CA ASN A 133 -9.20 -25.06 10.76
C ASN A 133 -9.56 -25.88 12.02
N LEU A 134 -9.31 -25.32 13.22
CA LEU A 134 -9.66 -25.98 14.49
C LEU A 134 -11.14 -25.84 14.86
N PHE A 135 -11.76 -24.69 14.59
CA PHE A 135 -13.11 -24.37 15.09
C PHE A 135 -14.21 -24.41 14.01
N PHE A 136 -13.86 -24.29 12.73
CA PHE A 136 -14.79 -24.19 11.60
C PHE A 136 -14.28 -25.08 10.45
N LEU A 137 -14.61 -26.38 10.52
CA LEU A 137 -14.39 -27.36 9.45
C LEU A 137 -15.19 -27.01 8.19
#